data_AF-A0A1C5GA62-F1
#
_entry.id   AF-A0A1C5GA62-F1
#
_cell.length_a   1.000
_cell.length_b   1.000
_cell.length_c   1.000
_cell.angle_alpha   90.00
_cell.angle_beta   90.00
_cell.angle_gamma   90.00
#
_symmetry.space_group_name_H-M   'P 1'
#
loop_
_entity.id
_entity.type
_entity.pdbx_description
1 polymer ?
#
loop_
_entity_poly.entity_id
_entity_poly.type
_entity_poly.pdbx_seq_one_letter_code
_entity_poly.pdbx_strand_id
1 'polypeptide(L)'
;MPGGDGIQVDPDGLIHHAARLDRRADSLDTARQAGQHVRLGAEAYGRLCAIMPALLDGLQQTLVQGIGTAAGSVRDTADRLRTSADRYRASDARAEQSLQRIRHKE
;
A
#
# COMPACT_ATOMS: atom_id res chain seq x y z
N MET A 1 -25.26 3.52 30.82
CA MET A 1 -24.86 2.55 29.78
C MET A 1 -23.39 2.25 30.02
N PRO A 2 -23.00 1.01 30.34
CA PRO A 2 -21.58 0.69 30.39
C PRO A 2 -21.06 0.84 28.97
N GLY A 3 -20.16 1.81 28.76
CA GLY A 3 -19.50 2.02 27.48
C GLY A 3 -18.74 0.75 27.15
N GLY A 4 -19.20 0.02 26.13
CA GLY A 4 -18.53 -1.20 25.69
C GLY A 4 -17.08 -0.87 25.38
N ASP A 5 -16.17 -1.79 25.75
CA ASP A 5 -14.72 -1.65 25.53
C ASP A 5 -14.47 -1.13 24.11
N GLY A 6 -14.13 0.15 24.02
CA GLY A 6 -13.83 0.78 22.76
C GLY A 6 -12.58 0.16 22.18
N ILE A 7 -12.54 0.00 20.85
CA ILE A 7 -11.28 -0.35 20.19
C ILE A 7 -10.34 0.84 20.31
N GLN A 8 -9.33 0.71 21.17
CA GLN A 8 -8.25 1.69 21.24
C GLN A 8 -7.33 1.48 20.04
N VAL A 9 -7.21 2.51 19.21
CA VAL A 9 -6.30 2.52 18.06
C VAL A 9 -5.17 3.48 18.34
N ASP A 10 -3.94 2.99 18.20
CA ASP A 10 -2.73 3.80 18.28
C ASP A 10 -2.44 4.46 16.91
N PRO A 11 -2.55 5.80 16.78
CA PRO A 11 -2.26 6.50 15.53
C PRO A 11 -0.81 6.34 15.07
N ASP A 12 0.15 6.23 15.98
CA ASP A 12 1.57 6.10 15.63
C ASP A 12 1.83 4.71 15.03
N GLY A 13 1.19 3.68 15.58
CA GLY A 13 1.16 2.34 15.00
C GLY A 13 0.61 2.31 13.56
N LEU A 14 -0.43 3.11 13.26
CA LEU A 14 -0.96 3.25 11.90
C LEU A 14 0.06 3.89 10.95
N ILE A 15 0.75 4.96 11.38
CA ILE A 15 1.80 5.63 10.59
C ILE A 15 2.97 4.68 10.33
N HIS A 16 3.41 3.94 11.34
CA HIS A 16 4.46 2.93 11.17
C HIS A 16 4.03 1.80 10.22
N HIS A 17 2.75 1.41 10.25
CA HIS A 17 2.23 0.43 9.30
C HIS A 17 2.17 0.97 7.87
N ALA A 18 1.75 2.22 7.67
CA ALA A 18 1.80 2.88 6.36
C ALA A 18 3.23 2.88 5.79
N ALA A 19 4.24 3.22 6.61
CA ALA A 19 5.64 3.18 6.21
C ALA A 19 6.12 1.77 5.82
N ARG A 20 5.59 0.71 6.46
CA ARG A 20 5.86 -0.68 6.05
C ARG A 20 5.24 -1.00 4.70
N LEU A 21 4.03 -0.51 4.43
CA LEU A 21 3.37 -0.71 3.14
C LEU A 21 4.12 0.01 2.02
N ASP A 22 4.64 1.22 2.23
CA ASP A 22 5.48 1.89 1.22
C ASP A 22 6.68 1.02 0.81
N ARG A 23 7.40 0.46 1.79
CA ARG A 23 8.53 -0.45 1.52
C ARG A 23 8.11 -1.69 0.71
N ARG A 24 6.89 -2.17 0.90
CA ARG A 24 6.34 -3.28 0.09
C ARG A 24 5.99 -2.81 -1.32
N ALA A 25 5.42 -1.62 -1.49
CA ALA A 25 5.19 -1.03 -2.80
C ALA A 25 6.50 -0.82 -3.58
N ASP A 26 7.57 -0.38 -2.91
CA ASP A 26 8.89 -0.21 -3.54
C ASP A 26 9.50 -1.56 -3.97
N SER A 27 9.27 -2.61 -3.17
CA SER A 27 9.66 -3.98 -3.54
C SER A 27 8.89 -4.47 -4.78
N LEU A 28 7.60 -4.14 -4.87
CA LEU A 28 6.79 -4.45 -6.05
C LEU A 28 7.26 -3.66 -7.27
N ASP A 29 7.62 -2.39 -7.12
CA ASP A 29 8.19 -1.61 -8.23
C ASP A 29 9.53 -2.16 -8.69
N THR A 30 10.37 -2.63 -7.77
CA THR A 30 11.61 -3.34 -8.11
C THR A 30 11.32 -4.59 -8.94
N ALA A 31 10.33 -5.40 -8.53
CA ALA A 31 9.91 -6.58 -9.28
C ALA A 31 9.33 -6.22 -10.66
N ARG A 32 8.56 -5.13 -10.75
CA ARG A 32 8.02 -4.61 -12.01
C ARG A 32 9.13 -4.20 -12.97
N GLN A 33 10.12 -3.45 -12.48
CA GLN A 33 11.27 -3.02 -13.26
C GLN A 33 12.08 -4.23 -13.74
N ALA A 34 12.38 -5.19 -12.86
CA ALA A 34 13.03 -6.43 -13.24
C ALA A 34 12.25 -7.16 -14.35
N GLY A 35 10.93 -7.29 -14.21
CA GLY A 35 10.05 -7.88 -15.23
C GLY A 35 10.02 -7.12 -16.56
N GLN A 36 10.29 -5.82 -16.58
CA GLN A 36 10.43 -5.04 -17.83
C GLN A 36 11.75 -5.31 -18.55
N HIS A 37 12.80 -5.62 -17.80
CA HIS A 37 14.15 -5.84 -18.33
C HIS A 37 14.46 -7.31 -18.67
N VAL A 38 13.76 -8.27 -18.04
CA VAL A 38 13.87 -9.69 -18.40
C VAL A 38 13.07 -9.95 -19.68
N ARG A 39 13.64 -9.59 -20.83
CA ARG A 39 13.17 -9.98 -22.16
C ARG A 39 14.20 -10.92 -22.74
N LEU A 40 13.85 -12.20 -22.89
CA LEU A 40 14.70 -13.15 -23.61
C LEU A 40 14.55 -12.86 -25.11
N GLY A 41 15.69 -12.65 -25.79
CA GLY A 41 15.71 -12.50 -27.25
C GLY A 41 15.12 -13.74 -27.94
N ALA A 42 14.51 -13.57 -29.11
CA ALA A 42 13.88 -14.68 -29.84
C ALA A 42 14.87 -15.83 -30.13
N GLU A 43 16.16 -15.51 -30.26
CA GLU A 43 17.24 -16.49 -30.43
C GLU A 43 17.47 -17.39 -29.22
N ALA A 44 17.08 -16.99 -28.00
CA ALA A 44 17.27 -17.77 -26.77
C ALA A 44 16.40 -19.04 -26.72
N TYR A 45 15.30 -19.07 -27.47
CA TYR A 45 14.40 -20.23 -27.53
C TYR A 45 14.79 -21.25 -28.63
N GLY A 46 15.72 -20.87 -29.52
CA GLY A 46 16.10 -21.69 -30.66
C GLY A 46 15.03 -21.73 -31.76
N ARG A 47 15.41 -22.26 -32.93
CA ARG A 47 14.57 -22.25 -34.14
C ARG A 47 13.27 -23.04 -34.01
N LEU A 48 13.24 -24.09 -33.20
CA LEU A 48 12.04 -24.94 -33.02
C LEU A 48 10.94 -24.24 -32.20
N CYS A 49 11.30 -23.22 -31.41
CA CYS A 49 10.39 -22.52 -30.51
C CYS A 49 10.14 -21.07 -30.94
N ALA A 50 10.22 -20.77 -32.23
CA ALA A 50 10.12 -19.41 -32.78
C ALA A 50 8.81 -18.67 -32.43
N ILE A 51 7.73 -19.38 -32.07
CA ILE A 51 6.44 -18.79 -31.65
C ILE A 51 6.43 -18.35 -30.17
N MET A 52 7.34 -18.88 -29.34
CA MET A 52 7.33 -18.65 -27.90
C MET A 52 7.44 -17.18 -27.49
N PRO A 53 8.29 -16.34 -28.12
CA PRO A 53 8.36 -14.92 -27.77
C PRO A 53 7.01 -14.20 -27.90
N ALA A 54 6.28 -14.45 -29.00
CA ALA A 54 4.98 -13.81 -29.24
C ALA A 54 3.93 -14.22 -28.20
N LEU A 55 3.91 -15.48 -27.76
CA LEU A 55 3.00 -15.94 -26.71
C LEU A 55 3.36 -15.37 -25.34
N LEU A 56 4.65 -15.26 -25.04
CA LEU A 56 5.15 -14.79 -23.75
C LEU A 56 5.10 -13.26 -23.61
N ASP A 57 5.19 -12.51 -24.70
CA ASP A 57 5.18 -11.04 -24.67
C ASP A 57 3.87 -10.49 -24.08
N GLY A 58 2.73 -11.07 -24.47
CA GLY A 58 1.42 -10.68 -23.94
C GLY A 58 1.25 -11.04 -22.46
N LEU A 59 1.72 -12.22 -22.06
CA LEU A 59 1.73 -12.64 -20.67
C LEU A 59 2.63 -11.74 -19.82
N GLN A 60 3.85 -11.46 -20.28
CA GLN A 60 4.80 -10.59 -19.61
C GLN A 60 4.24 -9.19 -19.42
N GLN A 61 3.61 -8.62 -20.44
CA GLN A 61 2.96 -7.32 -20.33
C GLN A 61 1.86 -7.33 -19.27
N THR A 62 1.01 -8.36 -19.27
CA THR A 62 -0.07 -8.51 -18.28
C THR A 62 0.49 -8.61 -16.86
N LEU A 63 1.55 -9.38 -16.65
CA LEU A 63 2.19 -9.54 -15.35
C LEU A 63 2.81 -8.23 -14.86
N VAL A 64 3.58 -7.53 -15.72
CA VAL A 64 4.20 -6.24 -15.37
C VAL A 64 3.15 -5.20 -14.99
N GLN A 65 2.04 -5.13 -15.74
CA GLN A 65 0.93 -4.23 -15.42
C GLN A 65 0.27 -4.62 -14.10
N GLY A 66 0.02 -5.92 -13.87
CA GLY A 66 -0.56 -6.43 -12.63
C GLY A 66 0.28 -6.07 -11.39
N ILE A 67 1.61 -6.19 -11.47
CA ILE A 67 2.52 -5.79 -10.39
C ILE A 67 2.44 -4.27 -10.15
N GLY A 68 2.35 -3.46 -11.22
CA GLY A 68 2.16 -2.02 -11.11
C GLY A 68 0.85 -1.64 -10.40
N THR A 69 -0.26 -2.29 -10.78
CA THR A 69 -1.54 -2.13 -10.10
C THR A 69 -1.45 -2.51 -8.62
N ALA A 70 -0.80 -3.63 -8.30
CA ALA A 70 -0.61 -4.05 -6.91
C ALA A 70 0.20 -3.03 -6.10
N ALA A 71 1.29 -2.48 -6.67
CA ALA A 71 2.08 -1.43 -6.01
C ALA A 71 1.22 -0.18 -5.74
N GLY A 72 0.38 0.23 -6.69
CA GLY A 72 -0.59 1.32 -6.52
C GLY A 72 -1.60 1.05 -5.40
N SER A 73 -2.21 -0.13 -5.35
CA SER A 73 -3.17 -0.49 -4.30
C SER A 73 -2.54 -0.52 -2.90
N VAL A 74 -1.30 -0.97 -2.79
CA VAL A 74 -0.56 -0.96 -1.52
C VAL A 74 -0.30 0.48 -1.05
N ARG A 75 0.04 1.40 -1.96
CA ARG A 75 0.21 2.82 -1.65
C ARG A 75 -1.10 3.49 -1.24
N ASP A 76 -2.20 3.23 -1.95
CA ASP A 76 -3.53 3.74 -1.56
C ASP A 76 -3.91 3.26 -0.16
N THR A 77 -3.61 1.99 0.17
CA THR A 77 -3.81 1.47 1.53
C THR A 77 -2.97 2.22 2.56
N ALA A 78 -1.70 2.51 2.26
CA ALA A 78 -0.83 3.30 3.13
C ALA A 78 -1.38 4.72 3.38
N ASP A 79 -1.89 5.39 2.34
CA ASP A 79 -2.51 6.72 2.44
C ASP A 79 -3.79 6.71 3.27
N ARG A 80 -4.61 5.66 3.14
CA ARG A 80 -5.79 5.46 3.98
C ARG A 80 -5.44 5.27 5.44
N LEU A 81 -4.32 4.60 5.76
CA LEU A 81 -3.84 4.46 7.13
C LEU A 81 -3.39 5.81 7.71
N ARG A 82 -2.66 6.61 6.94
CA ARG A 82 -2.27 7.99 7.35
C ARG A 82 -3.49 8.85 7.63
N THR A 83 -4.44 8.84 6.69
CA THR A 83 -5.72 9.56 6.84
C THR A 83 -6.48 9.10 8.08
N SER A 84 -6.48 7.80 8.38
CA SER A 84 -7.12 7.26 9.57
C SER A 84 -6.41 7.72 10.85
N ALA A 85 -5.08 7.72 10.88
CA ALA A 85 -4.30 8.22 12.02
C ALA A 85 -4.60 9.70 12.31
N ASP A 86 -4.68 10.53 11.28
CA ASP A 86 -5.03 11.95 11.42
C ASP A 86 -6.45 12.15 11.97
N ARG A 87 -7.40 11.32 11.55
CA ARG A 87 -8.78 11.34 12.07
C ARG A 87 -8.85 10.96 13.55
N TYR A 88 -8.06 9.98 14.00
CA TYR A 88 -7.97 9.61 15.41
C TYR A 88 -7.41 10.77 16.23
N ARG A 89 -6.24 11.31 15.86
CA ARG A 89 -5.62 12.46 16.55
C ARG A 89 -6.55 13.68 16.61
N ALA A 90 -7.27 13.98 15.53
CA ALA A 90 -8.23 15.07 15.50
C ALA A 90 -9.44 14.82 16.42
N SER A 91 -9.89 13.58 16.55
CA SER A 91 -10.97 13.21 17.47
C SER A 91 -10.53 13.36 18.92
N ASP A 92 -9.33 12.89 19.25
CA ASP A 92 -8.75 12.99 20.59
C ASP A 92 -8.54 14.45 21.01
N ALA A 93 -7.99 15.29 20.12
CA ALA A 93 -7.81 16.72 20.38
C ALA A 93 -9.15 17.45 20.64
N ARG A 94 -10.22 17.10 19.92
CA ARG A 94 -11.57 17.67 20.15
C ARG A 94 -12.16 17.22 21.49
N ALA A 95 -11.95 15.96 21.86
CA ALA A 95 -12.37 15.43 23.14
C ALA A 95 -11.65 16.14 24.29
N GLU A 96 -10.33 16.27 24.19
CA GLU A 96 -9.49 17.00 25.16
C GLU A 96 -9.97 18.45 25.33
N GLN A 97 -10.17 19.20 24.25
CA GLN A 97 -10.66 20.58 24.29
C GLN A 97 -12.05 20.71 24.95
N SER A 98 -12.89 19.69 24.78
CA SER A 98 -14.23 19.66 25.40
C SER A 98 -14.13 19.43 26.91
N LEU A 99 -13.25 18.52 27.34
CA LEU A 99 -12.97 18.27 28.76
C LEU A 99 -12.33 19.48 29.43
N GLN A 100 -11.36 20.13 28.78
CA GLN A 100 -10.71 21.34 29.30
C GLN A 100 -11.71 22.49 29.50
N ARG A 101 -12.69 22.65 28.59
CA ARG A 101 -13.78 23.64 28.71
C ARG A 101 -14.72 23.37 29.87
N ILE A 102 -15.03 22.10 30.14
CA ILE A 102 -15.87 21.72 31.28
C ILE A 102 -15.12 22.02 32.58
N ARG A 103 -13.84 21.62 32.67
CA ARG A 103 -13.01 21.84 33.86
C ARG A 103 -12.77 23.32 34.19
N HIS A 104 -12.77 24.21 33.19
CA HIS A 104 -12.64 25.67 33.42
C HIS A 104 -13.95 26.36 33.84
N LYS A 105 -15.09 25.66 33.79
CA LYS A 105 -16.40 26.20 34.22
C LYS A 105 -16.74 25.87 35.68
N GLU A 106 -15.98 24.98 36.31
CA GLU A 106 -16.03 24.70 37.76
C GLU A 106 -14.97 25.52 38.51
#